data_AF-A0A448Z256-F1
#
_entry.id   AF-A0A448Z256-F1
#
_cell.length_a   1.000
_cell.length_b   1.000
_cell.length_c   1.000
_cell.angle_alpha   90.00
_cell.angle_beta   90.00
_cell.angle_gamma   90.00
#
_symmetry.space_group_name_H-M   'P 1'
#
loop_
_entity.id
_entity.type
_entity.pdbx_description
1 polymer ?
#
loop_
_entity_poly.entity_id
_entity_poly.type
_entity_poly.pdbx_seq_one_letter_code
_entity_poly.pdbx_strand_id
1 'polypeptide(L)'
;MTETFQRYDDEFQSLTRQIKAAFNANSGGYRDEEAGETANPGEAIEQCEELLQQMALEARSVPDASRKRELLVQVRNYKSDLQTLKDEDNKRSLMASARGNGAGSGSDEHRERMRKQQEMLQNQNSQLDSARRVLQETEQVALEIGEELSNNRATIESAHGRVRSVASMAGRARRVVASMNQRAAQQKMLLYGLAVGVVILFFVSVRFLK
;
A
#
# COMPACT_ATOMS: atom_id res chain seq x y z
N MET A 1 -14.16 -5.75 3.74
CA MET A 1 -13.73 -4.76 4.77
C MET A 1 -13.74 -5.37 6.15
N THR A 2 -12.71 -5.14 6.96
CA THR A 2 -12.81 -5.35 8.41
C THR A 2 -13.77 -4.29 8.98
N GLU A 3 -14.58 -4.67 9.95
CA GLU A 3 -15.62 -3.80 10.55
C GLU A 3 -15.02 -2.52 11.17
N THR A 4 -13.81 -2.65 11.73
CA THR A 4 -12.96 -1.57 12.25
C THR A 4 -12.52 -0.57 11.19
N PHE A 5 -12.02 -1.05 10.05
CA PHE A 5 -11.61 -0.18 8.94
C PHE A 5 -12.79 0.61 8.37
N GLN A 6 -13.98 0.01 8.33
CA GLN A 6 -15.16 0.68 7.80
C GLN A 6 -15.65 1.80 8.71
N ARG A 7 -15.57 1.61 10.03
CA ARG A 7 -15.84 2.67 11.00
C ARG A 7 -14.88 3.86 10.84
N TYR A 8 -13.59 3.59 10.63
CA TYR A 8 -12.61 4.65 10.37
C TYR A 8 -12.88 5.34 9.02
N ASP A 9 -13.26 4.61 7.98
CA ASP A 9 -13.64 5.19 6.68
C ASP A 9 -14.82 6.16 6.81
N ASP A 10 -15.87 5.79 7.54
CA ASP A 10 -17.05 6.62 7.76
C ASP A 10 -16.71 7.90 8.55
N GLU A 11 -15.85 7.79 9.56
CA GLU A 11 -15.39 8.91 10.38
C GLU A 11 -14.51 9.86 9.57
N PHE A 12 -13.58 9.34 8.76
CA PHE A 12 -12.74 10.11 7.84
C PHE A 12 -13.58 10.90 6.82
N GLN A 13 -14.61 10.28 6.25
CA GLN A 13 -15.51 10.93 5.31
C GLN A 13 -16.35 12.03 5.98
N SER A 14 -16.82 11.82 7.21
CA SER A 14 -17.54 12.83 7.99
C SER A 14 -16.67 14.05 8.26
N LEU A 15 -15.45 13.84 8.77
CA LEU A 15 -14.49 14.92 9.02
C LEU A 15 -14.09 15.67 7.75
N THR A 16 -13.84 14.95 6.65
CA THR A 16 -13.54 15.56 5.35
C THR A 16 -14.67 16.47 4.86
N ARG A 17 -15.94 16.06 5.06
CA ARG A 17 -17.11 16.89 4.72
C ARG A 17 -17.20 18.13 5.61
N GLN A 18 -16.92 17.99 6.91
CA GLN A 18 -16.88 19.13 7.84
C GLN A 18 -15.78 20.13 7.47
N ILE A 19 -14.58 19.66 7.13
CA ILE A 19 -13.47 20.50 6.66
C ILE A 19 -13.87 21.27 5.39
N LYS A 20 -14.44 20.57 4.39
CA LYS A 20 -14.92 21.20 3.15
C LYS A 20 -16.03 22.22 3.42
N ALA A 21 -16.94 21.94 4.35
CA ALA A 21 -17.99 22.86 4.76
C ALA A 21 -17.41 24.10 5.46
N ALA A 22 -16.45 23.93 6.36
CA ALA A 22 -15.73 25.02 7.01
C ALA A 22 -14.97 25.90 6.01
N PHE A 23 -14.31 25.29 5.01
CA PHE A 23 -13.64 26.04 3.93
C PHE A 23 -14.59 26.84 3.05
N ASN A 24 -15.79 26.32 2.79
CA ASN A 24 -16.82 27.04 2.04
C ASN A 24 -17.46 28.16 2.87
N ALA A 25 -17.75 27.91 4.15
CA ALA A 25 -18.27 28.92 5.07
C ALA A 25 -17.30 30.11 5.22
N ASN A 26 -16.00 29.83 5.34
CA ASN A 26 -14.96 30.85 5.46
C ASN A 26 -14.66 31.59 4.13
N SER A 27 -15.27 31.18 3.01
CA SER A 27 -15.15 31.84 1.69
C SER A 27 -16.26 32.87 1.43
N GLY A 28 -17.41 32.74 2.10
CA GLY A 28 -18.44 33.77 2.12
C GLY A 28 -18.10 34.79 3.20
N GLY A 29 -17.85 36.04 2.82
CA GLY A 29 -17.39 37.11 3.73
C GLY A 29 -18.37 37.54 4.84
N TYR A 30 -19.29 36.67 5.28
CA TYR A 30 -20.19 36.88 6.40
C TYR A 30 -19.72 36.02 7.59
N ARG A 31 -18.89 36.61 8.45
CA ARG A 31 -18.72 36.12 9.83
C ARG A 31 -19.95 36.58 10.60
N ASP A 32 -20.99 35.74 10.63
CA ASP A 32 -21.99 35.86 11.69
C ASP A 32 -21.32 35.39 12.99
N GLU A 33 -21.30 36.26 13.99
CA GLU A 33 -20.72 36.05 15.32
C GLU A 33 -21.42 34.94 16.14
N GLU A 34 -22.44 34.29 15.58
CA GLU A 34 -23.21 33.19 16.17
C GLU A 34 -22.97 31.81 15.53
N ALA A 35 -22.00 31.66 14.63
CA ALA A 35 -21.57 30.32 14.19
C ALA A 35 -20.66 29.69 15.24
N GLY A 36 -21.29 29.10 16.26
CA GLY A 36 -20.65 28.38 17.35
C GLY A 36 -19.55 27.44 16.87
N GLU A 37 -18.44 27.44 17.62
CA GLU A 37 -17.39 26.42 17.59
C GLU A 37 -17.10 25.88 16.17
N THR A 38 -16.80 26.78 15.24
CA THR A 38 -16.30 26.37 13.93
C THR A 38 -14.94 25.73 14.17
N ALA A 39 -14.95 24.39 14.21
CA ALA A 39 -13.77 23.55 14.37
C ALA A 39 -12.61 24.14 13.58
N ASN A 40 -11.50 24.42 14.27
CA ASN A 40 -10.31 24.94 13.63
C ASN A 40 -9.97 23.99 12.47
N PRO A 41 -9.92 24.46 11.21
CA PRO A 41 -9.67 23.56 10.07
C PRO A 41 -8.35 22.81 10.24
N GLY A 42 -7.37 23.40 10.93
CA GLY A 42 -6.12 22.73 11.31
C GLY A 42 -6.31 21.54 12.27
N GLU A 43 -7.17 21.66 13.28
CA GLU A 43 -7.43 20.58 14.25
C GLU A 43 -8.20 19.41 13.61
N ALA A 44 -9.17 19.72 12.73
CA ALA A 44 -9.87 18.71 11.95
C ALA A 44 -8.95 18.00 10.95
N ILE A 45 -7.99 18.71 10.36
CA ILE A 45 -6.96 18.13 9.50
C ILE A 45 -6.04 17.19 10.28
N GLU A 46 -5.63 17.56 11.50
CA GLU A 46 -4.80 16.73 12.38
C GLU A 46 -5.53 15.44 12.78
N GLN A 47 -6.81 15.54 13.15
CA GLN A 47 -7.66 14.37 13.43
C GLN A 47 -7.78 13.43 12.22
N CYS A 48 -7.92 13.96 11.00
CA CYS A 48 -7.93 13.16 9.79
C CYS A 48 -6.58 12.45 9.53
N GLU A 49 -5.45 13.05 9.89
CA GLU A 49 -4.13 12.42 9.79
C GLU A 49 -3.96 11.26 10.77
N GLU A 50 -4.40 11.44 12.02
CA GLU A 50 -4.41 10.37 13.02
C GLU A 50 -5.27 9.20 12.56
N LEU A 51 -6.45 9.48 12.00
CA LEU A 51 -7.37 8.46 11.51
C LEU A 51 -6.78 7.70 10.30
N LEU A 52 -6.12 8.42 9.40
CA LEU A 52 -5.41 7.82 8.27
C LEU A 52 -4.28 6.89 8.74
N GLN A 53 -3.56 7.27 9.81
CA GLN A 53 -2.52 6.44 10.40
C GLN A 53 -3.09 5.16 11.01
N GLN A 54 -4.24 5.24 11.70
CA GLN A 54 -4.96 4.08 12.23
C GLN A 54 -5.46 3.15 11.12
N MET A 55 -6.00 3.71 10.03
CA MET A 55 -6.41 2.94 8.84
C MET A 55 -5.23 2.23 8.17
N ALA A 56 -4.04 2.86 8.12
CA ALA A 56 -2.84 2.24 7.56
C ALA A 56 -2.34 1.05 8.41
N LEU A 57 -2.39 1.18 9.74
CA LEU A 57 -2.05 0.10 10.66
C LEU A 57 -3.02 -1.08 10.52
N GLU A 58 -4.31 -0.79 10.43
CA GLU A 58 -5.34 -1.83 10.26
C GLU A 58 -5.28 -2.48 8.88
N ALA A 59 -4.98 -1.73 7.82
CA ALA A 59 -4.77 -2.30 6.49
C ALA A 59 -3.58 -3.27 6.47
N ARG A 60 -2.54 -3.02 7.28
CA ARG A 60 -1.34 -3.85 7.39
C ARG A 60 -1.55 -5.09 8.28
N SER A 61 -2.48 -5.04 9.23
CA SER A 61 -2.85 -6.15 10.12
C SER A 61 -3.69 -7.24 9.41
N VAL A 62 -4.27 -6.94 8.25
CA VAL A 62 -5.07 -7.89 7.46
C VAL A 62 -4.20 -9.03 6.90
N PRO A 63 -4.54 -10.31 7.19
CA PRO A 63 -3.76 -11.47 6.74
C PRO A 63 -3.93 -11.80 5.24
N ASP A 64 -5.04 -11.37 4.62
CA ASP A 64 -5.29 -11.60 3.19
C ASP A 64 -4.55 -10.57 2.31
N ALA A 65 -3.62 -11.04 1.47
CA ALA A 65 -2.73 -10.22 0.67
C ALA A 65 -3.47 -9.37 -0.40
N SER A 66 -4.54 -9.91 -0.99
CA SER A 66 -5.32 -9.18 -2.01
C SER A 66 -6.05 -7.99 -1.38
N ARG A 67 -6.68 -8.23 -0.24
CA ARG A 67 -7.43 -7.24 0.53
C ARG A 67 -6.52 -6.21 1.19
N LYS A 68 -5.37 -6.63 1.71
CA LYS A 68 -4.32 -5.71 2.18
C LYS A 68 -3.91 -4.72 1.09
N ARG A 69 -3.69 -5.20 -0.14
CA ARG A 69 -3.29 -4.34 -1.26
C ARG A 69 -4.39 -3.33 -1.62
N GLU A 70 -5.65 -3.74 -1.62
CA GLU A 70 -6.79 -2.86 -1.89
C GLU A 70 -6.92 -1.75 -0.83
N LEU A 71 -6.85 -2.10 0.45
CA LEU A 71 -6.94 -1.14 1.56
C LEU A 71 -5.77 -0.15 1.57
N LEU A 72 -4.55 -0.61 1.28
CA LEU A 72 -3.39 0.28 1.18
C LEU A 72 -3.49 1.28 0.01
N VAL A 73 -4.13 0.88 -1.10
CA VAL A 73 -4.41 1.81 -2.21
C VAL A 73 -5.43 2.86 -1.79
N GLN A 74 -6.48 2.48 -1.06
CA GLN A 74 -7.47 3.43 -0.52
C GLN A 74 -6.82 4.44 0.43
N VAL A 75 -6.02 3.98 1.40
CA VAL A 75 -5.28 4.85 2.33
C VAL A 75 -4.38 5.83 1.56
N ARG A 76 -3.71 5.38 0.49
CA ARG A 76 -2.88 6.27 -0.34
C ARG A 76 -3.70 7.34 -1.05
N ASN A 77 -4.89 7.03 -1.53
CA ASN A 77 -5.76 8.00 -2.19
C ASN A 77 -6.24 9.06 -1.18
N TYR A 78 -6.68 8.63 0.00
CA TYR A 78 -7.08 9.54 1.08
C TYR A 78 -5.95 10.45 1.57
N LYS A 79 -4.71 9.94 1.60
CA LYS A 79 -3.52 10.77 1.88
C LYS A 79 -3.37 11.91 0.86
N SER A 80 -3.58 11.63 -0.42
CA SER A 80 -3.48 12.62 -1.50
C SER A 80 -4.60 13.67 -1.41
N ASP A 81 -5.82 13.24 -1.07
CA ASP A 81 -6.95 14.14 -0.89
C ASP A 81 -6.73 15.08 0.30
N LEU A 82 -6.19 14.56 1.41
CA LEU A 82 -5.86 15.34 2.60
C LEU A 82 -4.73 16.36 2.33
N GLN A 83 -3.70 15.98 1.56
CA GLN A 83 -2.66 16.93 1.15
C GLN A 83 -3.22 18.09 0.32
N THR A 84 -4.15 17.81 -0.58
CA THR A 84 -4.80 18.85 -1.40
C THR A 84 -5.58 19.83 -0.51
N LEU A 85 -6.28 19.33 0.51
CA LEU A 85 -6.99 20.15 1.49
C LEU A 85 -6.03 21.00 2.34
N LYS A 86 -4.89 20.43 2.77
CA LYS A 86 -3.83 21.16 3.50
C LYS A 86 -3.24 22.30 2.66
N ASP A 87 -2.94 22.04 1.38
CA ASP A 87 -2.38 23.05 0.48
C ASP A 87 -3.38 24.20 0.25
N GLU A 88 -4.67 23.88 0.17
CA GLU A 88 -5.72 24.89 0.04
C GLU A 88 -5.87 25.75 1.30
N ASP A 89 -5.84 25.15 2.49
CA ASP A 89 -5.84 25.87 3.77
C ASP A 89 -4.63 26.81 3.91
N ASN A 90 -3.43 26.30 3.65
CA ASN A 90 -2.20 27.07 3.74
C ASN A 90 -2.19 28.26 2.76
N LYS A 91 -2.59 28.03 1.51
CA LYS A 91 -2.71 29.09 0.51
C LYS A 91 -3.70 30.18 0.95
N ARG A 92 -4.83 29.79 1.56
CA ARG A 92 -5.84 30.74 2.06
C ARG A 92 -5.36 31.50 3.29
N SER A 93 -4.70 30.83 4.23
CA SER A 93 -4.09 31.46 5.41
C SER A 93 -3.07 32.54 5.02
N LEU A 94 -2.19 32.23 4.06
CA LEU A 94 -1.23 33.19 3.49
C LEU A 94 -1.93 34.39 2.82
N MET A 95 -3.01 34.14 2.07
CA MET A 95 -3.75 35.19 1.36
C MET A 95 -4.60 36.08 2.29
N ALA A 96 -5.12 35.53 3.39
CA ALA A 96 -5.82 36.28 4.43
C ALA A 96 -4.85 37.18 5.22
N SER A 97 -3.65 36.69 5.51
CA SER A 97 -2.59 37.47 6.18
C SER A 97 -2.12 38.66 5.32
N ALA A 98 -2.07 38.50 4.00
CA ALA A 98 -1.73 39.58 3.06
C ALA A 98 -2.79 40.69 2.98
N ARG A 99 -4.07 40.40 3.28
CA ARG A 99 -5.19 41.35 3.23
C ARG A 99 -5.41 42.12 4.54
N GLY A 100 -4.94 41.59 5.67
CA GLY A 100 -5.02 42.24 6.99
C GLY A 100 -3.99 43.35 7.24
N ASN A 101 -3.10 43.62 6.28
CA ASN A 101 -1.94 44.51 6.47
C ASN A 101 -2.19 45.97 6.01
N GLY A 102 -3.46 46.39 5.90
CA GLY A 102 -3.86 47.73 5.45
C GLY A 102 -4.56 48.55 6.53
N ALA A 103 -3.93 49.67 6.90
CA ALA A 103 -4.44 50.82 7.67
C ALA A 103 -4.30 50.80 9.21
N GLY A 104 -3.41 51.67 9.70
CA GLY A 104 -3.27 52.08 11.11
C GLY A 104 -1.92 52.74 11.34
N SER A 105 -1.89 53.99 11.77
CA SER A 105 -0.68 54.80 11.99
C SER A 105 -0.64 55.25 13.44
N GLY A 106 0.11 54.51 14.27
CA GLY A 106 0.42 54.88 15.66
C GLY A 106 1.72 54.20 16.15
N SER A 107 2.48 54.88 17.02
CA SER A 107 3.77 54.37 17.53
C SER A 107 3.64 53.11 18.40
N ASP A 108 2.52 52.92 19.09
CA ASP A 108 2.23 51.70 19.85
C ASP A 108 1.88 50.52 18.94
N GLU A 109 1.19 50.77 17.82
CA GLU A 109 0.95 49.77 16.77
C GLU A 109 2.26 49.24 16.19
N HIS A 110 3.32 50.04 16.12
CA HIS A 110 4.61 49.59 15.60
C HIS A 110 5.32 48.59 16.55
N ARG A 111 5.21 48.81 17.87
CA ARG A 111 5.70 47.85 18.89
C ARG A 111 4.87 46.58 18.91
N GLU A 112 3.55 46.70 18.80
CA GLU A 112 2.66 45.55 18.74
C GLU A 112 2.86 44.74 17.46
N ARG A 113 3.12 45.40 16.32
CA ARG A 113 3.52 44.76 15.05
C ARG A 113 4.85 44.04 15.15
N MET A 114 5.86 44.67 15.75
CA MET A 114 7.17 44.04 15.98
C MET A 114 7.03 42.78 16.86
N ARG A 115 6.22 42.86 17.92
CA ARG A 115 5.99 41.72 18.81
C ARG A 115 5.24 40.58 18.09
N LYS A 116 4.21 40.90 17.29
CA LYS A 116 3.50 39.93 16.44
C LYS A 116 4.42 39.30 15.39
N GLN A 117 5.31 40.07 14.78
CA GLN A 117 6.32 39.54 13.85
C GLN A 117 7.29 38.60 14.57
N GLN A 118 7.67 38.91 15.79
CA GLN A 118 8.58 38.07 16.59
C GLN A 118 7.91 36.75 17.04
N GLU A 119 6.64 36.81 17.46
CA GLU A 119 5.82 35.62 17.73
C GLU A 119 5.61 34.77 16.47
N MET A 120 5.39 35.40 15.32
CA MET A 120 5.29 34.70 14.03
C MET A 120 6.61 34.00 13.65
N LEU A 121 7.75 34.66 13.84
CA LEU A 121 9.06 34.06 13.59
C LEU A 121 9.35 32.88 14.51
N GLN A 122 8.98 32.98 15.79
CA GLN A 122 9.12 31.85 16.72
C GLN A 122 8.25 30.66 16.32
N ASN A 123 7.00 30.92 15.90
CA ASN A 123 6.10 29.87 15.40
C ASN A 123 6.58 29.25 14.09
N GLN A 124 7.17 30.04 13.18
CA GLN A 124 7.76 29.50 11.96
C GLN A 124 8.98 28.63 12.27
N ASN A 125 9.78 29.02 13.25
CA ASN A 125 10.96 28.25 13.66
C ASN A 125 10.54 26.91 14.29
N SER A 126 9.54 26.92 15.19
CA SER A 126 9.02 25.68 15.78
C SER A 126 8.37 24.76 14.75
N GLN A 127 7.68 25.31 13.74
CA GLN A 127 7.16 24.55 12.61
C GLN A 127 8.27 23.97 11.74
N LEU A 128 9.33 24.73 11.47
CA LEU A 128 10.50 24.22 10.72
C LEU A 128 11.21 23.09 11.46
N ASP A 129 11.38 23.20 12.77
CA ASP A 129 11.97 22.14 13.59
C ASP A 129 11.08 20.88 13.60
N SER A 130 9.76 21.06 13.68
CA SER A 130 8.80 19.96 13.59
C SER A 130 8.85 19.29 12.21
N ALA A 131 8.87 20.08 11.13
CA ALA A 131 9.00 19.57 9.77
C ALA A 131 10.32 18.82 9.57
N ARG A 132 11.43 19.33 10.11
CA ARG A 132 12.73 18.67 10.06
C ARG A 132 12.72 17.31 10.77
N ARG A 133 12.06 17.23 11.94
CA ARG A 133 11.91 15.97 12.68
C ARG A 133 11.10 14.94 11.89
N VAL A 134 9.98 15.36 11.29
CA VAL A 134 9.14 14.50 10.44
C VAL A 134 9.92 14.01 9.21
N LEU A 135 10.73 14.88 8.59
CA LEU A 135 11.59 14.50 7.46
C LEU A 135 12.62 13.44 7.86
N GLN A 136 13.25 13.56 9.03
CA GLN A 136 14.19 12.56 9.54
C GLN A 136 13.52 11.21 9.80
N GLU A 137 12.33 11.22 10.40
CA GLU A 137 11.55 10.00 10.61
C GLU A 137 11.14 9.36 9.27
N THR A 138 10.77 10.20 8.29
CA THR A 138 10.44 9.75 6.92
C THR A 138 11.65 9.17 6.21
N GLU A 139 12.84 9.75 6.37
CA GLU A 139 14.10 9.22 5.84
C GLU A 139 14.42 7.86 6.44
N GLN A 140 14.24 7.69 7.74
CA GLN A 140 14.45 6.40 8.41
C GLN A 140 13.50 5.32 7.88
N VAL A 141 12.21 5.64 7.69
CA VAL A 141 11.23 4.73 7.08
C VAL A 141 11.61 4.41 5.63
N ALA A 142 12.09 5.39 4.86
CA ALA A 142 12.53 5.16 3.49
C ALA A 142 13.74 4.21 3.41
N LEU A 143 14.69 4.32 4.37
CA LEU A 143 15.81 3.39 4.48
C LEU A 143 15.35 1.97 4.80
N GLU A 144 14.42 1.80 5.73
CA GLU A 144 13.84 0.50 6.09
C GLU A 144 13.14 -0.15 4.89
N ILE A 145 12.33 0.62 4.15
CA ILE A 145 11.68 0.16 2.91
C ILE A 145 12.72 -0.24 1.86
N GLY A 146 13.82 0.52 1.74
CA GLY A 146 14.92 0.21 0.83
C GLY A 146 15.58 -1.13 1.16
N GLU A 147 15.81 -1.40 2.44
CA GLU A 147 16.34 -2.68 2.93
C GLU A 147 15.36 -3.83 2.66
N GLU A 148 14.07 -3.64 2.94
CA GLU A 148 13.04 -4.66 2.69
C GLU A 148 12.90 -4.98 1.18
N LEU A 149 12.97 -3.98 0.31
CA LEU A 149 12.98 -4.16 -1.15
C LEU A 149 14.21 -4.96 -1.61
N SER A 150 15.38 -4.70 -1.03
CA SER A 150 16.61 -5.46 -1.31
C SER A 150 16.46 -6.92 -0.89
N ASN A 151 15.93 -7.18 0.30
CA ASN A 151 15.66 -8.53 0.81
C ASN A 151 14.61 -9.26 -0.03
N ASN A 152 13.55 -8.57 -0.46
CA ASN A 152 12.54 -9.10 -1.37
C ASN A 152 13.14 -9.48 -2.72
N ARG A 153 14.03 -8.64 -3.28
CA ARG A 153 14.75 -8.96 -4.51
C ARG A 153 15.60 -10.22 -4.36
N ALA A 154 16.38 -10.33 -3.27
CA ALA A 154 17.18 -11.53 -2.99
C ALA A 154 16.29 -12.79 -2.87
N THR A 155 15.13 -12.66 -2.24
CA THR A 155 14.14 -13.74 -2.13
C THR A 155 13.61 -14.16 -3.50
N ILE A 156 13.24 -13.22 -4.35
CA ILE A 156 12.75 -13.49 -5.72
C ILE A 156 13.85 -14.16 -6.56
N GLU A 157 15.09 -13.67 -6.50
CA GLU A 157 16.23 -14.27 -7.22
C GLU A 157 16.46 -15.72 -6.75
N SER A 158 16.39 -15.98 -5.43
CA SER A 158 16.51 -17.33 -4.88
C SER A 158 15.35 -18.25 -5.31
N ALA A 159 14.13 -17.74 -5.37
CA ALA A 159 12.95 -18.47 -5.82
C ALA A 159 13.07 -18.85 -7.31
N HIS A 160 13.55 -17.94 -8.16
CA HIS A 160 13.86 -18.22 -9.56
C HIS A 160 14.90 -19.34 -9.70
N GLY A 161 15.96 -19.30 -8.90
CA GLY A 161 16.96 -20.38 -8.85
C GLY A 161 16.35 -21.73 -8.47
N ARG A 162 15.50 -21.75 -7.43
CA ARG A 162 14.75 -22.95 -7.01
C ARG A 162 13.83 -23.47 -8.10
N VAL A 163 13.06 -22.61 -8.77
CA VAL A 163 12.17 -23.00 -9.88
C VAL A 163 12.95 -23.64 -11.03
N ARG A 164 14.08 -23.05 -11.43
CA ARG A 164 14.95 -23.64 -12.46
C ARG A 164 15.50 -25.01 -12.03
N SER A 165 15.87 -25.17 -10.77
CA SER A 165 16.32 -26.46 -10.23
C SER A 165 15.20 -27.52 -10.26
N VAL A 166 13.97 -27.16 -9.88
CA VAL A 166 12.79 -28.03 -9.91
C VAL A 166 12.45 -28.42 -11.34
N ALA A 167 12.49 -27.49 -12.30
CA ALA A 167 12.29 -27.79 -13.72
C ALA A 167 13.33 -28.80 -14.23
N SER A 168 14.60 -28.67 -13.82
CA SER A 168 15.65 -29.64 -14.19
C SER A 168 15.42 -31.03 -13.59
N MET A 169 14.89 -31.10 -12.37
CA MET A 169 14.57 -32.36 -11.68
C MET A 169 13.35 -33.02 -12.32
N ALA A 170 12.31 -32.25 -12.65
CA ALA A 170 11.14 -32.73 -13.37
C ALA A 170 11.51 -33.27 -14.76
N GLY A 171 12.42 -32.60 -15.48
CA GLY A 171 12.95 -33.09 -16.76
C GLY A 171 13.69 -34.43 -16.61
N ARG A 172 14.50 -34.59 -15.56
CA ARG A 172 15.16 -35.87 -15.24
C ARG A 172 14.16 -36.96 -14.87
N ALA A 173 13.18 -36.66 -14.02
CA ALA A 173 12.13 -37.59 -13.63
C ALA A 173 11.34 -38.08 -14.86
N ARG A 174 10.97 -37.18 -15.78
CA ARG A 174 10.28 -37.55 -17.03
C ARG A 174 11.12 -38.49 -17.90
N ARG A 175 12.44 -38.26 -17.99
CA ARG A 175 13.36 -39.13 -18.73
C ARG A 175 13.46 -40.52 -18.09
N VAL A 176 13.55 -40.59 -16.76
CA VAL A 176 13.57 -41.86 -16.02
C VAL A 176 12.27 -42.64 -16.25
N VAL A 177 11.11 -41.99 -16.08
CA VAL A 177 9.80 -42.62 -16.31
C VAL A 177 9.66 -43.10 -17.76
N ALA A 178 10.08 -42.30 -18.75
CA ALA A 178 10.07 -42.71 -20.15
C ALA A 178 10.94 -43.96 -20.38
N SER A 179 12.12 -44.03 -19.77
CA SER A 179 13.01 -45.20 -19.87
C SER A 179 12.41 -46.45 -19.20
N MET A 180 11.69 -46.29 -18.08
CA MET A 180 10.97 -47.39 -17.43
C MET A 180 9.83 -47.90 -18.32
N ASN A 181 9.06 -46.99 -18.94
CA ASN A 181 7.97 -47.36 -19.82
C ASN A 181 8.46 -48.11 -21.07
N GLN A 182 9.59 -47.67 -21.65
CA GLN A 182 10.19 -48.34 -22.80
C GLN A 182 10.67 -49.75 -22.44
N ARG A 183 11.32 -49.93 -21.28
CA ARG A 183 11.72 -51.26 -20.77
C ARG A 183 10.50 -52.15 -20.52
N ALA A 184 9.44 -51.61 -19.91
CA ALA A 184 8.21 -52.35 -19.66
C ALA A 184 7.51 -52.77 -20.97
N ALA A 185 7.50 -51.91 -21.99
CA ALA A 185 6.96 -52.24 -23.30
C ALA A 185 7.78 -53.35 -23.99
N GLN A 186 9.11 -53.30 -23.92
CA GLN A 186 9.98 -54.35 -24.45
C GLN A 186 9.72 -55.70 -23.78
N GLN A 187 9.62 -55.72 -22.45
CA GLN A 187 9.29 -56.94 -21.69
C GLN A 187 7.92 -57.51 -22.07
N LYS A 188 6.90 -56.65 -22.23
CA LYS A 188 5.57 -57.06 -22.69
C LYS A 188 5.61 -57.65 -24.11
N MET A 189 6.34 -57.02 -25.04
CA MET A 189 6.48 -57.52 -26.43
C MET A 189 7.16 -58.89 -26.48
N LEU A 190 8.22 -59.09 -25.69
CA LEU A 190 8.89 -60.39 -25.59
C LEU A 190 7.96 -61.49 -25.06
N LEU A 191 7.15 -61.17 -24.03
CA LEU A 191 6.20 -62.11 -23.44
C LEU A 191 5.10 -62.50 -24.46
N TYR A 192 4.53 -61.53 -25.18
CA TYR A 192 3.55 -61.82 -26.23
C TYR A 192 4.14 -62.63 -27.39
N GLY A 193 5.37 -62.32 -27.81
CA GLY A 193 6.07 -63.07 -28.84
C GLY A 193 6.28 -64.55 -28.45
N LEU A 194 6.71 -64.80 -27.22
CA LEU A 194 6.85 -66.16 -26.68
C LEU A 194 5.50 -66.89 -26.65
N ALA A 195 4.45 -66.25 -26.15
CA ALA A 195 3.12 -66.85 -26.06
C ALA A 195 2.58 -67.25 -27.45
N VAL A 196 2.70 -66.37 -28.45
CA VAL A 196 2.30 -66.67 -29.83
C VAL A 196 3.13 -67.81 -30.43
N GLY A 197 4.45 -67.81 -30.19
CA GLY A 197 5.33 -68.89 -30.65
C GLY A 197 4.94 -70.26 -30.11
N VAL A 198 4.63 -70.35 -28.81
CA VAL A 198 4.16 -71.60 -28.17
C VAL A 198 2.84 -72.07 -28.78
N VAL A 199 1.89 -71.14 -29.00
CA VAL A 199 0.59 -71.48 -29.62
C VAL A 199 0.78 -72.02 -31.04
N ILE A 200 1.62 -71.40 -31.86
CA ILE A 200 1.90 -71.88 -33.22
C ILE A 200 2.52 -73.28 -33.19
N LEU A 201 3.52 -73.51 -32.33
CA LEU A 201 4.15 -74.83 -32.18
C LEU A 201 3.13 -75.91 -31.75
N PHE A 202 2.20 -75.57 -30.86
CA PHE A 202 1.13 -76.48 -30.46
C PHE A 202 0.25 -76.86 -31.66
N PHE A 203 -0.22 -75.89 -32.45
CA PHE A 203 -1.02 -76.17 -33.65
C PHE A 203 -0.28 -77.01 -34.69
N VAL A 204 1.00 -76.73 -34.93
CA VAL A 204 1.83 -77.51 -35.86
C VAL A 204 1.97 -78.96 -35.37
N SER A 205 2.25 -79.15 -34.08
CA SER A 205 2.40 -80.49 -33.49
C SER A 205 1.12 -81.31 -33.58
N VAL A 206 -0.04 -80.69 -33.30
CA VAL A 206 -1.35 -81.34 -33.44
C VAL A 206 -1.64 -81.72 -34.89
N ARG A 207 -1.27 -80.87 -35.86
CA ARG A 207 -1.45 -81.17 -37.29
C ARG A 207 -0.52 -82.31 -37.75
N PHE A 208 0.69 -82.39 -37.23
CA PHE A 208 1.63 -83.46 -37.59
C PHE A 208 1.28 -84.82 -36.98
N LEU A 209 0.62 -84.83 -35.81
CA LEU A 209 0.20 -86.04 -35.11
C LEU A 209 -1.12 -86.64 -35.65
N LYS A 210 -1.79 -85.96 -36.59
CA LYS A 210 -3.11 -86.33 -37.13
C LYS A 210 -2.99 -86.73 -38.60
#